data_AF-A0AAV5GWB4-F1
#
_entry.id   AF-A0AAV5GWB4-F1
#
_cell.length_a   1.000
_cell.length_b   1.000
_cell.length_c   1.000
_cell.angle_alpha   90.00
_cell.angle_beta   90.00
_cell.angle_gamma   90.00
#
_symmetry.space_group_name_H-M   'P 1'
#
loop_
_entity.id
_entity.type
_entity.pdbx_description
1 polymer ?
#
loop_
_entity_poly.entity_id
_entity_poly.type
_entity_poly.pdbx_seq_one_letter_code
_entity_poly.pdbx_strand_id
1 'polypeptide(L)'
;MNQRERRIYLIHALTEELPEYKRIRIPDEDSGQQKLLRTLLNVRPPYPASPEFLEVQDAYLSERVRERGITDARSLKASAGNDRVFLWQGDITTLKCDAVVNAANSALLGCFQPCHSCIDNIIHSFSGVQLRIKCNEIMLAQGHRERTGTAKITPGYNLPCRYVIHTVGPIISGKLQNKDCALLASCYRSCLELAAAKGVQSLAFCCISTGVFHFPQKKAAEIAIETVMQFLDKNQSLRQVIFDVYTDEDLLIYSRLLENRRLHY
;
A
#
# COMPACT_ATOMS: atom_id res chain seq x y z
N MET A 1 28.77 -0.41 -1.29
CA MET A 1 28.27 0.74 -0.52
C MET A 1 27.55 0.25 0.74
N ASN A 2 27.84 0.82 1.91
CA ASN A 2 27.04 0.64 3.12
C ASN A 2 25.74 1.47 3.06
N GLN A 3 24.82 1.31 4.02
CA GLN A 3 23.51 2.00 4.00
C GLN A 3 23.62 3.53 4.00
N ARG A 4 24.61 4.10 4.71
CA ARG A 4 24.84 5.54 4.73
C ARG A 4 25.32 6.04 3.37
N GLU A 5 26.29 5.37 2.77
CA GLU A 5 26.82 5.70 1.43
C GLU A 5 25.71 5.64 0.36
N ARG A 6 24.89 4.58 0.37
CA ARG A 6 23.74 4.47 -0.55
C ARG A 6 22.78 5.63 -0.36
N ARG A 7 22.42 5.96 0.88
CA ARG A 7 21.51 7.06 1.19
C ARG A 7 22.03 8.41 0.73
N ILE A 8 23.31 8.71 0.99
CA ILE A 8 23.95 9.97 0.57
C ILE A 8 24.01 10.07 -0.95
N TYR A 9 24.39 8.98 -1.64
CA TYR A 9 24.37 8.92 -3.10
C TYR A 9 22.98 9.25 -3.67
N LEU A 10 21.93 8.60 -3.15
CA LEU A 10 20.56 8.80 -3.62
C LEU A 10 20.10 10.25 -3.38
N ILE A 11 20.43 10.85 -2.24
CA ILE A 11 20.12 12.25 -1.96
C ILE A 11 20.79 13.16 -3.00
N HIS A 12 22.09 12.96 -3.27
CA HIS A 12 22.80 13.75 -4.27
C HIS A 12 22.20 13.61 -5.67
N ALA A 13 21.93 12.38 -6.11
CA ALA A 13 21.31 12.12 -7.41
C ALA A 13 19.96 12.84 -7.54
N LEU A 14 19.11 12.75 -6.51
CA LEU A 14 17.79 13.42 -6.50
C LEU A 14 17.90 14.94 -6.47
N THR A 15 18.88 15.52 -5.76
CA THR A 15 19.07 16.97 -5.72
C THR A 15 19.55 17.55 -7.06
N GLU A 16 20.22 16.75 -7.90
CA GLU A 16 20.56 17.16 -9.26
C GLU A 16 19.36 17.10 -10.21
N GLU A 17 18.42 16.16 -9.99
CA GLU A 17 17.17 16.07 -10.75
C GLU A 17 16.14 17.14 -10.35
N LEU A 18 16.23 17.68 -9.13
CA LEU A 18 15.24 18.59 -8.55
C LEU A 18 15.87 19.97 -8.24
N PRO A 19 15.81 20.93 -9.17
CA PRO A 19 16.50 22.23 -9.05
C PRO A 19 16.17 23.00 -7.77
N GLU A 20 14.94 22.91 -7.27
CA GLU A 20 14.51 23.55 -6.02
C GLU A 20 15.23 23.02 -4.77
N TYR A 21 15.80 21.82 -4.83
CA TYR A 21 16.53 21.19 -3.72
C TYR A 21 18.05 21.21 -3.90
N LYS A 22 18.60 21.78 -4.98
CA LYS A 22 20.03 21.73 -5.31
C LYS A 22 20.96 22.29 -4.23
N ARG A 23 20.47 23.23 -3.40
CA ARG A 23 21.23 23.86 -2.30
C ARG A 23 20.85 23.35 -0.91
N ILE A 24 20.07 22.27 -0.80
CA ILE A 24 19.67 21.74 0.50
C ILE A 24 20.88 21.17 1.24
N ARG A 25 21.03 21.53 2.52
CA ARG A 25 22.05 20.92 3.38
C ARG A 25 21.61 19.50 3.73
N ILE A 26 22.46 18.52 3.45
CA ILE A 26 22.26 17.15 3.92
C ILE A 26 22.50 17.10 5.43
N PRO A 27 21.54 16.62 6.24
CA PRO A 27 21.73 16.48 7.68
C PRO A 27 22.87 15.51 8.03
N ASP A 28 23.55 15.76 9.15
CA ASP A 28 24.61 14.87 9.63
C ASP A 28 24.04 13.58 10.25
N GLU A 29 22.85 13.69 10.85
CA GLU A 29 22.13 12.59 11.51
C GLU A 29 21.43 11.65 10.51
N ASP A 30 21.47 10.35 10.81
CA ASP A 30 20.85 9.29 10.01
C ASP A 30 19.34 9.49 9.82
N SER A 31 18.62 9.84 10.88
CA SER A 31 17.16 10.12 10.84
C SER A 31 16.84 11.31 9.94
N GLY A 32 17.66 12.37 9.99
CA GLY A 32 17.55 13.54 9.14
C GLY A 32 17.78 13.21 7.67
N GLN A 33 18.81 12.40 7.37
CA GLN A 33 19.09 11.94 6.01
C GLN A 33 17.97 11.05 5.47
N GLN A 34 17.42 10.14 6.29
CA GLN A 34 16.29 9.30 5.89
C GLN A 34 15.05 10.13 5.57
N LYS A 35 14.74 11.13 6.39
CA LYS A 35 13.63 12.06 6.16
C LYS A 35 13.83 12.89 4.89
N LEU A 36 15.04 13.37 4.66
CA LEU A 36 15.40 14.10 3.45
C LEU A 36 15.25 13.21 2.20
N LEU A 37 15.81 12.00 2.22
CA LEU A 37 15.69 11.05 1.10
C LEU A 37 14.21 10.77 0.79
N ARG A 38 13.39 10.45 1.81
CA ARG A 38 11.96 10.24 1.62
C ARG A 38 11.25 11.48 1.04
N THR A 39 11.61 12.67 1.51
CA THR A 39 11.07 13.94 1.00
C THR A 39 11.34 14.10 -0.50
N LEU A 40 12.60 13.91 -0.92
CA LEU A 40 13.02 14.02 -2.31
C LEU A 40 12.32 12.95 -3.19
N LEU A 41 12.23 11.70 -2.71
CA LEU A 41 11.51 10.64 -3.41
C LEU A 41 10.01 10.94 -3.56
N ASN A 42 9.38 11.56 -2.55
CA ASN A 42 7.95 11.88 -2.59
C ASN A 42 7.64 12.98 -3.60
N VAL A 43 8.48 14.01 -3.70
CA VAL A 43 8.25 15.13 -4.64
C VAL A 43 8.76 14.84 -6.06
N ARG A 44 9.61 13.82 -6.23
CA ARG A 44 10.15 13.43 -7.54
C ARG A 44 9.05 13.10 -8.55
N PRO A 45 8.98 13.78 -9.71
CA PRO A 45 8.09 13.40 -10.80
C PRO A 45 8.39 11.99 -11.35
N PRO A 46 7.49 11.38 -12.15
CA PRO A 46 7.68 10.04 -12.72
C PRO A 46 8.71 10.02 -13.88
N TYR A 47 9.86 10.64 -13.71
CA TYR A 47 10.95 10.61 -14.68
C TYR A 47 11.60 9.23 -14.73
N PRO A 48 12.16 8.83 -15.89
CA PRO A 48 13.07 7.67 -15.95
C PRO A 48 14.18 7.80 -14.88
N ALA A 49 14.64 6.66 -14.36
CA ALA A 49 15.77 6.59 -13.46
C ALA A 49 16.90 5.80 -14.13
N SER A 50 18.16 6.19 -13.90
CA SER A 50 19.30 5.47 -14.46
C SER A 50 19.43 4.07 -13.84
N PRO A 51 20.00 3.09 -14.56
CA PRO A 51 20.25 1.76 -14.00
C PRO A 51 21.07 1.80 -12.70
N GLU A 52 22.07 2.70 -12.63
CA GLU A 52 22.90 2.89 -11.44
C GLU A 52 22.09 3.42 -10.24
N PHE A 53 21.22 4.41 -10.47
CA PHE A 53 20.32 4.91 -9.42
C PHE A 53 19.42 3.80 -8.88
N LEU A 54 18.83 3.00 -9.78
CA LEU A 54 17.94 1.90 -9.41
C LEU A 54 18.68 0.82 -8.62
N GLU A 55 19.89 0.44 -9.02
CA GLU A 55 20.70 -0.54 -8.29
C GLU A 55 20.99 -0.09 -6.85
N VAL A 56 21.41 1.17 -6.67
CA VAL A 56 21.70 1.73 -5.34
C VAL A 56 20.43 1.85 -4.50
N GLN A 57 19.34 2.30 -5.11
CA GLN A 57 18.04 2.43 -4.45
C GLN A 57 17.52 1.06 -4.00
N ASP A 58 17.56 0.06 -4.87
CA ASP A 58 16.99 -1.25 -4.60
C ASP A 58 17.78 -1.95 -3.48
N ALA A 59 19.11 -1.83 -3.50
CA ALA A 59 19.97 -2.32 -2.42
C ALA A 59 19.74 -1.56 -1.09
N TYR A 60 19.43 -0.27 -1.13
CA TYR A 60 19.06 0.51 0.05
C TYR A 60 17.71 0.04 0.61
N LEU A 61 16.65 0.08 -0.19
CA LEU A 61 15.28 -0.23 0.24
C LEU A 61 15.13 -1.69 0.69
N SER A 62 15.72 -2.64 -0.02
CA SER A 62 15.68 -4.06 0.36
C SER A 62 16.31 -4.31 1.74
N GLU A 63 17.41 -3.62 2.07
CA GLU A 63 18.00 -3.72 3.41
C GLU A 63 17.12 -3.04 4.46
N ARG A 64 16.54 -1.87 4.14
CA ARG A 64 15.64 -1.17 5.06
C ARG A 64 14.41 -2.02 5.41
N VAL A 65 13.87 -2.76 4.46
CA VAL A 65 12.78 -3.71 4.70
C VAL A 65 13.25 -4.86 5.60
N ARG A 66 14.45 -5.42 5.37
CA ARG A 66 15.04 -6.46 6.23
C ARG A 66 15.25 -6.00 7.67
N GLU A 67 15.86 -4.83 7.86
CA GLU A 67 16.14 -4.23 9.18
C GLU A 67 14.87 -3.99 10.00
N ARG A 68 13.72 -3.76 9.35
CA ARG A 68 12.42 -3.57 10.00
C ARG A 68 11.74 -4.88 10.40
N GLY A 69 12.25 -6.02 9.95
CA GLY A 69 11.70 -7.35 10.22
C GLY A 69 10.57 -7.72 9.26
N ILE A 70 10.78 -8.78 8.48
CA ILE A 70 9.79 -9.30 7.54
C ILE A 70 8.91 -10.33 8.23
N THR A 71 7.59 -10.15 8.12
CA THR A 71 6.61 -11.15 8.57
C THR A 71 6.16 -11.98 7.38
N ASP A 72 6.24 -13.31 7.45
CA ASP A 72 5.75 -14.19 6.39
C ASP A 72 4.26 -14.47 6.60
N ALA A 73 3.43 -14.14 5.60
CA ALA A 73 1.99 -14.35 5.67
C ALA A 73 1.60 -15.81 5.95
N ARG A 74 2.45 -16.78 5.56
CA ARG A 74 2.23 -18.20 5.82
C ARG A 74 2.33 -18.59 7.31
N SER A 75 2.95 -17.75 8.13
CA SER A 75 3.02 -17.94 9.59
C SER A 75 1.83 -17.34 10.34
N LEU A 76 0.99 -16.55 9.66
CA LEU A 76 -0.20 -15.97 10.27
C LEU A 76 -1.22 -17.06 10.60
N LYS A 77 -2.00 -16.83 11.66
CA LYS A 77 -3.11 -17.70 12.05
C LYS A 77 -4.41 -17.14 11.50
N ALA A 78 -5.24 -18.01 10.96
CA ALA A 78 -6.56 -17.63 10.48
C ALA A 78 -7.41 -17.06 11.63
N SER A 79 -8.24 -16.08 11.30
CA SER A 79 -9.20 -15.49 12.21
C SER A 79 -10.34 -16.46 12.52
N ALA A 80 -11.00 -16.25 13.66
CA ALA A 80 -12.20 -17.01 14.00
C ALA A 80 -13.27 -16.83 12.91
N GLY A 81 -13.85 -17.93 12.43
CA GLY A 81 -14.99 -17.93 11.50
C GLY A 81 -14.66 -18.13 10.01
N ASN A 82 -13.39 -18.10 9.59
CA ASN A 82 -12.99 -18.47 8.22
C ASN A 82 -11.50 -18.84 8.16
N ASP A 83 -11.17 -20.00 7.59
CA ASP A 83 -9.79 -20.51 7.48
C ASP A 83 -8.91 -19.77 6.46
N ARG A 84 -9.51 -18.91 5.63
CA ARG A 84 -8.84 -18.10 4.60
C ARG A 84 -8.80 -16.61 4.93
N VAL A 85 -9.39 -16.17 6.04
CA VAL A 85 -9.36 -14.76 6.48
C VAL A 85 -8.41 -14.62 7.67
N PHE A 86 -7.56 -13.60 7.62
CA PHE A 86 -6.51 -13.35 8.60
C PHE A 86 -6.56 -11.89 9.04
N LEU A 87 -6.15 -11.63 10.28
CA LEU A 87 -6.00 -10.29 10.84
C LEU A 87 -4.56 -10.14 11.31
N TRP A 88 -3.90 -9.07 10.86
CA TRP A 88 -2.52 -8.78 11.22
C TRP A 88 -2.36 -7.31 11.55
N GLN A 89 -1.78 -7.01 12.71
CA GLN A 89 -1.41 -5.64 13.06
C GLN A 89 0.07 -5.42 12.73
N GLY A 90 0.37 -4.47 11.86
CA GLY A 90 1.75 -4.23 11.47
C GLY A 90 1.93 -3.21 10.36
N ASP A 91 3.13 -3.22 9.78
CA ASP A 91 3.50 -2.41 8.64
C ASP A 91 3.39 -3.24 7.36
N ILE A 92 2.37 -2.97 6.54
CA ILE A 92 2.14 -3.70 5.29
C ILE A 92 3.36 -3.77 4.36
N THR A 93 4.31 -2.84 4.47
CA THR A 93 5.54 -2.84 3.64
C THR A 93 6.56 -3.89 4.07
N THR A 94 6.36 -4.57 5.20
CA THR A 94 7.19 -5.68 5.67
C THR A 94 6.48 -7.03 5.66
N LEU A 95 5.26 -7.09 5.10
CA LEU A 95 4.48 -8.31 5.00
C LEU A 95 4.80 -9.08 3.72
N LYS A 96 5.42 -10.25 3.87
CA LYS A 96 5.71 -11.15 2.76
C LYS A 96 4.48 -11.94 2.34
N CYS A 97 3.88 -11.56 1.22
CA CYS A 97 2.69 -12.16 0.61
C CYS A 97 2.75 -12.01 -0.93
N ASP A 98 1.76 -12.51 -1.67
CA ASP A 98 1.74 -12.34 -3.12
C ASP A 98 1.43 -10.89 -3.53
N ALA A 99 0.44 -10.26 -2.88
CA ALA A 99 0.07 -8.88 -3.19
C ALA A 99 -0.40 -8.10 -1.98
N VAL A 100 -0.10 -6.80 -1.98
CA VAL A 100 -0.64 -5.82 -1.02
C VAL A 100 -1.54 -4.82 -1.75
N VAL A 101 -2.56 -4.31 -1.07
CA VAL A 101 -3.46 -3.29 -1.61
C VAL A 101 -3.02 -1.91 -1.14
N ASN A 102 -2.89 -0.98 -2.09
CA ASN A 102 -2.65 0.43 -1.86
C ASN A 102 -3.95 1.23 -2.01
N ALA A 103 -4.29 2.03 -0.99
CA ALA A 103 -5.34 3.04 -1.09
C ALA A 103 -4.79 4.30 -1.81
N ALA A 104 -4.92 4.31 -3.13
CA ALA A 104 -4.40 5.33 -4.01
C ALA A 104 -5.35 6.52 -4.17
N ASN A 105 -4.82 7.63 -4.70
CA ASN A 105 -5.61 8.75 -5.21
C ASN A 105 -5.86 8.59 -6.73
N SER A 106 -6.79 9.37 -7.30
CA SER A 106 -7.20 9.24 -8.71
C SER A 106 -6.13 9.52 -9.76
N ALA A 107 -4.99 10.13 -9.37
CA ALA A 107 -3.84 10.27 -10.27
C ALA A 107 -2.99 9.00 -10.34
N LEU A 108 -3.09 8.07 -9.39
CA LEU A 108 -2.31 6.81 -9.31
C LEU A 108 -0.79 6.98 -9.19
N LEU A 109 -0.28 8.21 -9.18
CA LEU A 109 1.15 8.52 -9.11
C LEU A 109 1.70 8.48 -7.68
N GLY A 110 0.95 7.97 -6.70
CA GLY A 110 1.34 8.04 -5.29
C GLY A 110 1.11 9.41 -4.66
N CYS A 111 1.62 9.58 -3.45
CA CYS A 111 1.52 10.83 -2.69
C CYS A 111 2.75 11.73 -2.92
N PHE A 112 2.51 13.01 -3.25
CA PHE A 112 3.56 14.02 -3.44
C PHE A 112 3.83 14.87 -2.19
N GLN A 113 3.03 14.72 -1.14
CA GLN A 113 3.24 15.46 0.11
C GLN A 113 4.43 14.84 0.87
N PRO A 114 5.50 15.62 1.15
CA PRO A 114 6.68 15.11 1.83
C PRO A 114 6.38 14.40 3.15
N CYS A 115 6.87 13.18 3.29
CA CYS A 115 6.76 12.37 4.51
C CYS A 115 5.33 12.22 5.05
N HIS A 116 4.30 12.34 4.20
CA HIS A 116 2.91 12.18 4.62
C HIS A 116 2.68 10.76 5.18
N SER A 117 1.86 10.65 6.22
CA SER A 117 1.56 9.38 6.90
C SER A 117 0.53 8.51 6.17
N CYS A 118 0.06 8.91 4.98
CA CYS A 118 -0.88 8.06 4.22
C CYS A 118 -0.19 6.80 3.68
N ILE A 119 -0.98 5.72 3.55
CA ILE A 119 -0.48 4.42 3.08
C ILE A 119 0.12 4.50 1.67
N ASP A 120 -0.42 5.35 0.82
CA ASP A 120 0.07 5.62 -0.54
C ASP A 120 1.51 6.15 -0.53
N ASN A 121 1.83 7.08 0.39
CA ASN A 121 3.18 7.58 0.56
C ASN A 121 4.12 6.48 1.08
N ILE A 122 3.66 5.70 2.05
CA ILE A 122 4.45 4.64 2.69
C ILE A 122 4.80 3.55 1.66
N ILE A 123 3.81 2.99 0.96
CA ILE A 123 4.00 1.96 -0.06
C ILE A 123 4.93 2.47 -1.17
N HIS A 124 4.71 3.67 -1.72
CA HIS A 124 5.59 4.22 -2.75
C HIS A 124 7.02 4.46 -2.24
N SER A 125 7.20 4.90 -0.99
CA SER A 125 8.53 5.16 -0.42
C SER A 125 9.34 3.89 -0.22
N PHE A 126 8.71 2.75 0.10
CA PHE A 126 9.39 1.47 0.31
C PHE A 126 9.45 0.58 -0.95
N SER A 127 8.57 0.79 -1.92
CA SER A 127 8.62 0.07 -3.20
C SER A 127 9.72 0.61 -4.12
N GLY A 128 9.94 1.93 -4.13
CA GLY A 128 10.93 2.60 -4.98
C GLY A 128 10.32 3.40 -6.12
N VAL A 129 11.12 4.25 -6.78
CA VAL A 129 10.63 5.14 -7.85
C VAL A 129 9.99 4.40 -9.02
N GLN A 130 10.37 3.14 -9.25
CA GLN A 130 9.79 2.30 -10.31
C GLN A 130 8.28 2.14 -10.17
N LEU A 131 7.74 2.15 -8.95
CA LEU A 131 6.30 2.05 -8.72
C LEU A 131 5.56 3.25 -9.33
N ARG A 132 6.06 4.46 -9.08
CA ARG A 132 5.50 5.71 -9.63
C ARG A 132 5.67 5.78 -11.16
N ILE A 133 6.83 5.38 -11.67
CA ILE A 133 7.09 5.32 -13.12
C ILE A 133 6.09 4.37 -13.79
N LYS A 134 5.87 3.18 -13.21
CA LYS A 134 4.92 2.20 -13.76
C LYS A 134 3.47 2.66 -13.70
N CYS A 135 3.07 3.31 -12.60
CA CYS A 135 1.76 3.94 -12.52
C CYS A 135 1.59 5.01 -13.60
N ASN A 136 2.62 5.83 -13.85
CA ASN A 136 2.56 6.84 -14.90
C ASN A 136 2.37 6.23 -16.30
N GLU A 137 3.07 5.15 -16.63
CA GLU A 137 2.85 4.41 -17.88
C GLU A 137 1.39 3.95 -18.03
N ILE A 138 0.82 3.38 -16.95
CA ILE A 138 -0.59 2.93 -16.93
C ILE A 138 -1.52 4.12 -17.17
N MET A 139 -1.29 5.24 -16.50
CA MET A 139 -2.16 6.42 -16.60
C MET A 139 -2.06 7.12 -17.96
N LEU A 140 -0.87 7.19 -18.55
CA LEU A 140 -0.67 7.72 -19.90
C LEU A 140 -1.37 6.85 -20.95
N ALA A 141 -1.26 5.52 -20.84
CA ALA A 141 -1.95 4.60 -21.73
C ALA A 141 -3.48 4.66 -21.57
N GLN A 142 -3.96 4.89 -20.34
CA GLN A 142 -5.39 5.04 -20.05
C GLN A 142 -5.97 6.37 -20.54
N GLY A 143 -5.19 7.46 -20.52
CA GLY A 143 -5.60 8.78 -21.00
C GLY A 143 -6.58 9.54 -20.07
N HIS A 144 -6.96 8.97 -18.92
CA HIS A 144 -7.82 9.64 -17.93
C HIS A 144 -7.51 9.19 -16.50
N ARG A 145 -7.97 9.98 -15.52
CA ARG A 145 -7.85 9.67 -14.09
C ARG A 145 -8.57 8.39 -13.70
N GLU A 146 -8.02 7.70 -12.70
CA GLU A 146 -8.58 6.44 -12.23
C GLU A 146 -9.88 6.69 -11.47
N ARG A 147 -10.88 5.84 -11.72
CA ARG A 147 -12.20 5.98 -11.11
C ARG A 147 -12.24 5.34 -9.72
N THR A 148 -12.97 5.95 -8.80
CA THR A 148 -13.26 5.36 -7.49
C THR A 148 -13.89 3.98 -7.64
N GLY A 149 -13.49 3.02 -6.81
CA GLY A 149 -14.05 1.67 -6.80
C GLY A 149 -13.46 0.73 -7.84
N THR A 150 -12.38 1.11 -8.52
CA THR A 150 -11.66 0.29 -9.52
C THR A 150 -10.22 0.03 -9.09
N ALA A 151 -9.56 -0.96 -9.70
CA ALA A 151 -8.20 -1.37 -9.32
C ALA A 151 -7.23 -1.50 -10.51
N LYS A 152 -5.95 -1.21 -10.25
CA LYS A 152 -4.79 -1.43 -11.15
C LYS A 152 -3.73 -2.25 -10.45
N ILE A 153 -2.86 -2.94 -11.20
CA ILE A 153 -1.81 -3.78 -10.63
C ILE A 153 -0.44 -3.43 -11.21
N THR A 154 0.57 -3.44 -10.34
CA THR A 154 1.98 -3.21 -10.67
C THR A 154 2.87 -4.24 -9.94
N PRO A 155 4.13 -4.41 -10.32
CA PRO A 155 5.10 -5.15 -9.50
C PRO A 155 5.33 -4.51 -8.12
N GLY A 156 5.68 -5.32 -7.12
CA GLY A 156 6.01 -4.85 -5.75
C GLY A 156 7.37 -4.17 -5.61
N TYR A 157 8.28 -4.42 -6.55
CA TYR A 157 9.68 -3.96 -6.53
C TYR A 157 10.39 -4.35 -5.24
N ASN A 158 10.74 -3.37 -4.39
CA ASN A 158 11.50 -3.62 -3.15
C ASN A 158 10.63 -4.06 -1.96
N LEU A 159 9.31 -4.09 -2.12
CA LEU A 159 8.42 -4.67 -1.12
C LEU A 159 8.57 -6.20 -1.09
N PRO A 160 8.34 -6.86 0.06
CA PRO A 160 8.37 -8.31 0.15
C PRO A 160 7.14 -8.98 -0.49
N CYS A 161 6.51 -8.35 -1.48
CA CYS A 161 5.38 -8.88 -2.22
C CYS A 161 5.64 -8.85 -3.73
N ARG A 162 4.92 -9.68 -4.48
CA ARG A 162 5.07 -9.75 -5.95
C ARG A 162 4.38 -8.57 -6.63
N TYR A 163 3.24 -8.14 -6.09
CA TYR A 163 2.40 -7.11 -6.69
C TYR A 163 1.91 -6.07 -5.68
N VAL A 164 1.68 -4.84 -6.16
CA VAL A 164 0.82 -3.86 -5.52
C VAL A 164 -0.45 -3.71 -6.33
N ILE A 165 -1.60 -3.86 -5.68
CA ILE A 165 -2.91 -3.58 -6.27
C ILE A 165 -3.37 -2.21 -5.77
N HIS A 166 -3.51 -1.25 -6.68
CA HIS A 166 -3.88 0.13 -6.39
C HIS A 166 -5.38 0.30 -6.59
N THR A 167 -6.11 0.77 -5.57
CA THR A 167 -7.53 1.10 -5.69
C THR A 167 -7.79 2.52 -5.20
N VAL A 168 -8.72 3.21 -5.86
CA VAL A 168 -9.14 4.56 -5.45
C VAL A 168 -10.39 4.45 -4.59
N GLY A 169 -10.26 4.77 -3.30
CA GLY A 169 -11.36 4.77 -2.35
C GLY A 169 -12.24 6.03 -2.43
N PRO A 170 -13.50 5.98 -1.92
CA PRO A 170 -14.33 7.17 -1.78
C PRO A 170 -13.76 8.13 -0.73
N ILE A 171 -13.98 9.44 -0.93
CA ILE A 171 -13.62 10.52 0.00
C ILE A 171 -14.89 11.04 0.67
N ILE A 172 -14.92 11.05 2.00
CA ILE A 172 -16.08 11.49 2.77
C ILE A 172 -15.89 12.94 3.23
N SER A 173 -16.66 13.86 2.66
CA SER A 173 -16.64 15.29 3.01
C SER A 173 -17.88 15.74 3.78
N GLY A 174 -18.79 14.81 4.12
CA GLY A 174 -20.06 15.11 4.80
C GLY A 174 -20.68 13.84 5.39
N LYS A 175 -22.01 13.80 5.51
CA LYS A 175 -22.70 12.61 5.99
C LYS A 175 -22.46 11.43 5.05
N LEU A 176 -22.06 10.29 5.61
CA LEU A 176 -21.87 9.05 4.88
C LEU A 176 -23.15 8.66 4.11
N GLN A 177 -23.02 8.40 2.81
CA GLN A 177 -24.12 8.01 1.94
C GLN A 177 -24.01 6.55 1.49
N ASN A 178 -25.13 5.94 1.10
CA ASN A 178 -25.14 4.56 0.60
C ASN A 178 -24.24 4.36 -0.63
N LYS A 179 -24.11 5.38 -1.48
CA LYS A 179 -23.20 5.35 -2.64
C LYS A 179 -21.74 5.20 -2.21
N ASP A 180 -21.34 5.81 -1.09
CA ASP A 180 -19.97 5.75 -0.60
C ASP A 180 -19.66 4.35 -0.09
N CYS A 181 -20.62 3.73 0.62
CA CYS A 181 -20.54 2.33 1.04
C CYS A 181 -20.41 1.39 -0.18
N ALA A 182 -21.22 1.61 -1.22
CA ALA A 182 -21.18 0.81 -2.45
C ALA A 182 -19.85 0.96 -3.19
N LEU A 183 -19.28 2.17 -3.23
CA LEU A 183 -17.98 2.45 -3.82
C LEU A 183 -16.84 1.80 -3.03
N LEU A 184 -16.89 1.82 -1.69
CA LEU A 184 -15.91 1.12 -0.87
C LEU A 184 -15.97 -0.40 -1.12
N ALA A 185 -17.17 -0.98 -1.14
CA ALA A 185 -17.34 -2.40 -1.50
C ALA A 185 -16.81 -2.70 -2.90
N SER A 186 -16.97 -1.79 -3.85
CA SER A 186 -16.41 -1.91 -5.21
C SER A 186 -14.89 -1.94 -5.22
N CYS A 187 -14.22 -1.19 -4.33
CA CYS A 187 -12.76 -1.25 -4.19
C CYS A 187 -12.30 -2.67 -3.82
N TYR A 188 -12.91 -3.25 -2.78
CA TYR A 188 -12.58 -4.62 -2.34
C TYR A 188 -12.84 -5.64 -3.44
N ARG A 189 -14.03 -5.61 -4.08
CA ARG A 189 -14.35 -6.53 -5.19
C ARG A 189 -13.35 -6.42 -6.33
N SER A 190 -13.05 -5.21 -6.80
CA SER A 190 -12.10 -5.00 -7.90
C SER A 190 -10.71 -5.52 -7.58
N CYS A 191 -10.23 -5.33 -6.35
CA CYS A 191 -8.95 -5.87 -5.90
C CYS A 191 -8.95 -7.40 -5.87
N LEU A 192 -10.00 -8.01 -5.31
CA LEU A 192 -10.15 -9.47 -5.21
C LEU A 192 -10.23 -10.13 -6.60
N GLU A 193 -11.04 -9.57 -7.50
CA GLU A 193 -11.19 -10.04 -8.87
C GLU A 193 -9.86 -9.94 -9.65
N LEU A 194 -9.16 -8.81 -9.53
CA LEU A 194 -7.88 -8.61 -10.19
C LEU A 194 -6.80 -9.55 -9.63
N ALA A 195 -6.77 -9.76 -8.33
CA ALA A 195 -5.88 -10.72 -7.67
C ALA A 195 -6.11 -12.15 -8.18
N ALA A 196 -7.37 -12.59 -8.18
CA ALA A 196 -7.75 -13.91 -8.70
C ALA A 196 -7.36 -14.08 -10.18
N ALA A 197 -7.64 -13.08 -11.01
CA ALA A 197 -7.29 -13.10 -12.44
C ALA A 197 -5.77 -13.14 -12.70
N LYS A 198 -4.96 -12.72 -11.72
CA LYS A 198 -3.48 -12.74 -11.79
C LYS A 198 -2.86 -13.93 -11.05
N GLY A 199 -3.66 -14.84 -10.52
CA GLY A 199 -3.18 -16.02 -9.79
C GLY A 199 -2.50 -15.67 -8.46
N VAL A 200 -2.85 -14.53 -7.86
CA VAL A 200 -2.46 -14.17 -6.49
C VAL A 200 -3.19 -15.10 -5.52
N GLN A 201 -2.46 -15.71 -4.58
CA GLN A 201 -3.05 -16.61 -3.58
C GLN A 201 -3.15 -15.97 -2.20
N SER A 202 -2.27 -15.01 -1.88
CA SER A 202 -2.28 -14.23 -0.63
C SER A 202 -2.38 -12.72 -0.89
N LEU A 203 -3.45 -12.08 -0.43
CA LEU A 203 -3.75 -10.66 -0.64
C LEU A 203 -3.94 -9.94 0.70
N ALA A 204 -3.14 -8.90 0.95
CA ALA A 204 -3.26 -8.06 2.13
C ALA A 204 -3.93 -6.72 1.83
N PHE A 205 -4.98 -6.38 2.57
CA PHE A 205 -5.67 -5.10 2.51
C PHE A 205 -5.25 -4.21 3.67
N CYS A 206 -4.73 -3.02 3.38
CA CYS A 206 -4.73 -1.94 4.36
C CYS A 206 -6.17 -1.45 4.62
N CYS A 207 -6.40 -0.67 5.68
CA CYS A 207 -7.67 0.03 5.87
C CYS A 207 -7.92 1.08 4.76
N ILE A 208 -8.73 0.74 3.75
CA ILE A 208 -9.06 1.63 2.62
C ILE A 208 -9.99 2.76 3.07
N SER A 209 -9.68 3.99 2.64
CA SER A 209 -10.45 5.21 2.89
C SER A 209 -10.61 5.63 4.35
N THR A 210 -10.03 4.93 5.31
CA THR A 210 -9.97 5.39 6.71
C THR A 210 -8.81 6.39 6.88
N GLY A 211 -8.87 7.23 7.92
CA GLY A 211 -7.89 8.31 8.11
C GLY A 211 -8.14 9.48 7.14
N VAL A 212 -7.25 9.70 6.17
CA VAL A 212 -7.23 10.90 5.30
C VAL A 212 -8.52 11.09 4.49
N PHE A 213 -9.22 10.00 4.13
CA PHE A 213 -10.49 10.06 3.38
C PHE A 213 -11.74 10.00 4.27
N HIS A 214 -11.56 10.00 5.59
CA HIS A 214 -12.60 10.15 6.62
C HIS A 214 -13.74 9.13 6.56
N PHE A 215 -13.54 7.96 5.96
CA PHE A 215 -14.53 6.88 6.05
C PHE A 215 -14.55 6.33 7.50
N PRO A 216 -15.72 6.25 8.16
CA PRO A 216 -15.79 5.75 9.54
C PRO A 216 -15.25 4.32 9.66
N GLN A 217 -14.25 4.10 10.52
CA GLN A 217 -13.49 2.84 10.63
C GLN A 217 -14.38 1.61 10.81
N LYS A 218 -15.32 1.66 11.78
CA LYS A 218 -16.24 0.54 12.03
C LYS A 218 -17.04 0.18 10.79
N LYS A 219 -17.57 1.19 10.08
CA LYS A 219 -18.38 0.94 8.89
C LYS A 219 -17.53 0.44 7.71
N ALA A 220 -16.32 0.94 7.58
CA ALA A 220 -15.36 0.46 6.59
C ALA A 220 -15.00 -1.01 6.82
N ALA A 221 -14.72 -1.40 8.07
CA ALA A 221 -14.40 -2.77 8.45
C ALA A 221 -15.56 -3.74 8.22
N GLU A 222 -16.80 -3.33 8.54
CA GLU A 222 -18.01 -4.11 8.23
C GLU A 222 -18.10 -4.41 6.72
N ILE A 223 -17.93 -3.40 5.88
CA ILE A 223 -17.98 -3.52 4.41
C ILE A 223 -16.84 -4.38 3.89
N ALA A 224 -15.63 -4.20 4.42
CA ALA A 224 -14.44 -4.95 4.05
C ALA A 224 -14.64 -6.46 4.28
N ILE A 225 -15.01 -6.82 5.52
CA ILE A 225 -15.23 -8.21 5.93
C ILE A 225 -16.38 -8.83 5.11
N GLU A 226 -17.52 -8.14 5.01
CA GLU A 226 -18.67 -8.67 4.27
C GLU A 226 -18.32 -8.93 2.79
N THR A 227 -17.66 -7.98 2.14
CA THR A 227 -17.30 -8.09 0.72
C THR A 227 -16.29 -9.22 0.48
N VAL A 228 -15.27 -9.34 1.33
CA VAL A 228 -14.26 -10.40 1.24
C VAL A 228 -14.90 -11.77 1.44
N MET A 229 -15.74 -11.94 2.46
CA MET A 229 -16.41 -13.21 2.73
C MET A 229 -17.30 -13.64 1.56
N GLN A 230 -18.15 -12.74 1.06
CA GLN A 230 -19.01 -13.01 -0.10
C GLN A 230 -18.22 -13.40 -1.36
N PHE A 231 -17.03 -12.84 -1.55
CA PHE A 231 -16.16 -13.21 -2.66
C PHE A 231 -15.54 -14.59 -2.46
N LEU A 232 -15.02 -14.87 -1.26
CA LEU A 232 -14.36 -16.14 -0.93
C LEU A 232 -15.33 -17.33 -1.00
N ASP A 233 -16.62 -17.14 -0.72
CA ASP A 233 -17.63 -18.20 -0.88
C ASP A 233 -17.73 -18.69 -2.34
N LYS A 234 -17.45 -17.82 -3.30
CA LYS A 234 -17.56 -18.09 -4.73
C LYS A 234 -16.23 -18.36 -5.42
N ASN A 235 -15.11 -18.01 -4.77
CA ASN A 235 -13.78 -18.10 -5.35
C ASN A 235 -12.83 -18.91 -4.45
N GLN A 236 -12.20 -19.92 -5.03
CA GLN A 236 -11.26 -20.81 -4.33
C GLN A 236 -9.77 -20.53 -4.67
N SER A 237 -9.50 -19.56 -5.54
CA SER A 237 -8.13 -19.23 -5.99
C SER A 237 -7.36 -18.40 -4.95
N LEU A 238 -8.03 -17.46 -4.28
CA LEU A 238 -7.49 -16.73 -3.14
C LEU A 238 -7.57 -17.61 -1.89
N ARG A 239 -6.40 -18.01 -1.38
CA ARG A 239 -6.23 -18.90 -0.23
C ARG A 239 -6.09 -18.14 1.08
N GLN A 240 -5.65 -16.89 1.00
CA GLN A 240 -5.38 -16.07 2.17
C GLN A 240 -5.72 -14.60 1.87
N VAL A 241 -6.69 -14.06 2.59
CA VAL A 241 -6.99 -12.61 2.60
C VAL A 241 -6.67 -12.07 3.98
N ILE A 242 -5.79 -11.08 4.04
CA ILE A 242 -5.27 -10.51 5.28
C ILE A 242 -5.82 -9.10 5.42
N PHE A 243 -6.50 -8.82 6.51
CA PHE A 243 -6.76 -7.46 6.94
C PHE A 243 -5.56 -6.96 7.74
N ASP A 244 -4.79 -6.07 7.12
CA ASP A 244 -3.71 -5.34 7.74
C ASP A 244 -4.30 -4.11 8.46
N VAL A 245 -4.01 -4.00 9.75
CA VAL A 245 -4.38 -2.87 10.59
C VAL A 245 -3.14 -2.28 11.24
N TYR A 246 -3.16 -0.98 11.52
CA TYR A 246 -2.04 -0.31 12.19
C TYR A 246 -2.37 0.08 13.63
N THR A 247 -3.56 0.65 13.85
CA THR A 247 -3.97 1.15 15.17
C THR A 247 -4.61 0.06 16.02
N ASP A 248 -4.49 0.19 17.35
CA ASP A 248 -5.17 -0.71 18.30
C ASP A 248 -6.70 -0.62 18.18
N GLU A 249 -7.21 0.55 17.79
CA GLU A 249 -8.64 0.76 17.54
C GLU A 249 -9.12 -0.07 16.35
N ASP A 250 -8.40 -0.02 15.21
CA ASP A 250 -8.73 -0.84 14.05
C ASP A 250 -8.61 -2.33 14.38
N LEU A 251 -7.57 -2.73 15.12
CA LEU A 251 -7.41 -4.12 15.58
C LEU A 251 -8.62 -4.58 16.41
N LEU A 252 -9.07 -3.75 17.36
CA LEU A 252 -10.22 -4.07 18.20
C LEU A 252 -11.52 -4.17 17.39
N ILE A 253 -11.72 -3.27 16.43
CA ILE A 253 -12.87 -3.26 15.53
C ILE A 253 -12.90 -4.56 14.70
N TYR A 254 -11.81 -4.87 13.99
CA TYR A 254 -11.74 -6.07 13.14
C TYR A 254 -11.85 -7.36 13.96
N SER A 255 -11.17 -7.44 15.11
CA SER A 255 -11.23 -8.63 15.99
C SER A 255 -12.66 -8.93 16.43
N ARG A 256 -13.39 -7.92 16.95
CA ARG A 256 -14.79 -8.09 17.38
C ARG A 256 -15.71 -8.51 16.24
N LEU A 257 -15.54 -7.91 15.05
CA LEU A 257 -16.37 -8.23 13.89
C LEU A 257 -16.13 -9.65 13.38
N LEU A 258 -14.88 -10.14 13.40
CA LEU A 258 -14.53 -11.50 13.01
C LEU A 258 -14.98 -12.53 14.06
N GLU A 259 -14.81 -12.23 15.35
CA GLU A 259 -15.28 -13.10 16.45
C GLU A 259 -16.80 -13.28 16.44
N ASN A 260 -17.57 -12.21 16.28
CA ASN A 260 -19.05 -12.29 16.29
C ASN A 260 -19.60 -13.16 15.16
N ARG A 261 -18.89 -13.28 14.04
CA ARG A 261 -19.30 -14.15 12.92
C ARG A 261 -19.10 -15.63 13.21
N ARG A 262 -18.30 -16.00 14.22
CA ARG A 262 -18.19 -17.38 14.72
C ARG A 262 -19.52 -17.89 15.30
N LEU A 263 -20.36 -17.00 15.84
CA LEU A 263 -21.60 -17.39 16.54
C LEU A 263 -22.79 -17.64 15.60
N HIS A 264 -22.61 -17.42 14.30
CA HIS A 264 -23.68 -17.52 13.29
C HIS A 264 -23.48 -18.66 12.27
N TYR A 265 -22.45 -19.48 12.46
CA TYR A 265 -22.21 -20.77 11.77
C TYR A 265 -22.22 -21.90 12.80
#